data_AF-A0AAW6D6F2-F1
#
_entry.id   AF-A0AAW6D6F2-F1
#
_cell.length_a   1.000
_cell.length_b   1.000
_cell.length_c   1.000
_cell.angle_alpha   90.00
_cell.angle_beta   90.00
_cell.angle_gamma   90.00
#
_symmetry.space_group_name_H-M   'P 1'
#
loop_
_entity.id
_entity.type
_entity.pdbx_description
1 polymer ?
#
loop_
_entity_poly.entity_id
_entity_poly.type
_entity_poly.pdbx_seq_one_letter_code
_entity_poly.pdbx_strand_id
1 'polypeptide(L)'
;MTRAEWLDYFETVNGRKPSVQEMADALKAGEFVNEAPAKTEDTVTTEPIKVEAEIVETSTSPLPTETAPVVTATAPSTVPFPEGQAAMANLAPKKPMDPKKKKRILVSVLSAVVLVFLCIGGFMTYRYVTGNIDGKWYSSSLGREYSSSMSESLTDLDSKELEKYFKDTAVTMKVKGSNAKVTASYTFDKKTYIKDYRERVQKSFSAFGDLFKAFYGDSFENYYSEETIEKELDEALEKAAKDNGQKYDSKTGETTTTLFKGKVSRLGHKMTVTSVNKDVDIDGLNVKKGQELKVTKKDKKVTLSGDGKSKDITFSTKNDTKDKF
;
A
#
# COMPACT_ATOMS: atom_id res chain seq x y z
N MET A 1 -9.35 19.59 -40.52
CA MET A 1 -8.52 20.81 -40.68
C MET A 1 -7.17 20.44 -41.31
N THR A 2 -6.35 21.40 -41.71
CA THR A 2 -4.97 21.14 -42.17
C THR A 2 -4.10 20.67 -41.00
N ARG A 3 -2.93 20.11 -41.31
CA ARG A 3 -1.94 19.72 -40.30
C ARG A 3 -1.49 20.91 -39.45
N ALA A 4 -1.24 22.07 -40.07
CA ALA A 4 -0.75 23.25 -39.36
C ALA A 4 -1.81 23.81 -38.38
N GLU A 5 -3.06 23.93 -38.82
CA GLU A 5 -4.17 24.41 -37.99
C GLU A 5 -4.43 23.49 -36.80
N TRP A 6 -4.34 22.16 -36.96
CA TRP A 6 -4.54 21.21 -35.86
C TRP A 6 -3.45 21.33 -34.80
N LEU A 7 -2.20 21.54 -35.21
CA LEU A 7 -1.07 21.72 -34.30
C LEU A 7 -1.17 23.03 -33.51
N ASP A 8 -1.51 24.14 -34.18
CA ASP A 8 -1.72 25.45 -33.54
C ASP A 8 -2.90 25.42 -32.56
N TYR A 9 -4.01 24.79 -32.95
CA TYR A 9 -5.15 24.53 -32.07
C TYR A 9 -4.75 23.68 -30.86
N PHE A 10 -4.01 22.57 -31.07
CA PHE A 10 -3.56 21.71 -29.98
C PHE A 10 -2.65 22.45 -29.00
N GLU A 11 -1.67 23.21 -29.48
CA GLU A 11 -0.73 23.95 -28.62
C GLU A 11 -1.41 25.11 -27.89
N THR A 12 -2.36 25.79 -28.53
CA THR A 12 -3.21 26.83 -27.92
C THR A 12 -4.11 26.27 -26.81
N VAL A 13 -4.71 25.09 -27.01
CA VAL A 13 -5.63 24.47 -26.02
C VAL A 13 -4.88 23.80 -24.88
N ASN A 14 -3.75 23.13 -25.16
CA ASN A 14 -3.04 22.29 -24.19
C ASN A 14 -1.78 22.94 -23.59
N GLY A 15 -1.34 24.10 -24.11
CA GLY A 15 -0.11 24.77 -23.68
C GLY A 15 1.19 23.99 -23.94
N ARG A 16 1.12 22.96 -24.79
CA ARG A 16 2.24 22.08 -25.15
C ARG A 16 2.07 21.53 -26.55
N LYS A 17 3.18 21.09 -27.15
CA LYS A 17 3.16 20.30 -28.39
C LYS A 17 2.47 18.95 -28.16
N PRO A 18 1.75 18.41 -29.17
CA PRO A 18 1.16 17.08 -29.07
C PRO A 18 2.23 15.99 -28.99
N SER A 19 1.89 14.90 -28.33
CA SER A 19 2.69 13.67 -28.34
C SER A 19 2.49 12.90 -29.64
N VAL A 20 3.41 11.97 -29.92
CA VAL A 20 3.33 11.09 -31.10
C VAL A 20 2.03 10.28 -31.13
N GLN A 21 1.53 9.86 -29.97
CA GLN A 21 0.29 9.10 -29.87
C GLN A 21 -0.94 9.97 -30.17
N GLU A 22 -1.02 11.19 -29.62
CA GLU A 22 -2.11 12.12 -29.90
C GLU A 22 -2.19 12.51 -31.39
N MET A 23 -1.06 12.74 -32.06
CA MET A 23 -1.04 12.94 -33.52
C MET A 23 -1.49 11.71 -34.30
N ALA A 24 -1.09 10.50 -33.87
CA ALA A 24 -1.48 9.27 -34.55
C ALA A 24 -2.98 8.98 -34.39
N ASP A 25 -3.54 9.22 -33.20
CA ASP A 25 -4.96 9.04 -32.90
C ASP A 25 -5.82 10.11 -33.58
N ALA A 26 -5.42 11.38 -33.58
CA ALA A 26 -6.12 12.44 -34.30
C ALA A 26 -6.10 12.24 -35.83
N LEU A 27 -4.99 11.76 -36.40
CA LEU A 27 -4.93 11.39 -37.82
C LEU A 27 -5.80 10.18 -38.15
N LYS A 28 -5.84 9.17 -37.26
CA LYS A 28 -6.71 7.99 -37.37
C LYS A 28 -8.20 8.34 -37.21
N ALA A 29 -8.52 9.32 -36.38
CA ALA A 29 -9.85 9.90 -36.24
C ALA A 29 -10.23 10.85 -37.41
N GLY A 30 -9.26 11.25 -38.23
CA GLY A 30 -9.46 12.15 -39.38
C GLY A 30 -9.62 13.63 -39.00
N GLU A 31 -9.20 14.04 -37.80
CA GLU A 31 -9.28 15.42 -37.33
C GLU A 31 -8.47 16.37 -38.24
N PHE A 32 -7.29 15.92 -38.66
CA PHE A 32 -6.47 16.61 -39.65
C PHE A 32 -6.09 15.71 -40.83
N VAL A 33 -5.89 16.33 -41.98
CA VAL A 33 -5.33 15.66 -43.17
C VAL A 33 -3.84 15.97 -43.29
N ASN A 34 -3.05 14.96 -43.63
CA ASN A 34 -1.65 15.17 -43.94
C ASN A 34 -1.53 15.81 -45.33
N GLU A 35 -1.14 17.07 -45.38
CA GLU A 35 -0.78 17.73 -46.64
C GLU A 35 0.50 17.11 -47.18
N ALA A 36 0.37 16.37 -48.30
CA ALA A 36 1.49 16.21 -49.21
C ALA A 36 1.98 17.62 -49.60
N PRO A 37 3.31 17.84 -49.76
CA PRO A 37 3.88 19.18 -49.92
C PRO A 37 3.14 19.94 -51.02
N ALA A 38 2.36 20.94 -50.61
CA ALA A 38 1.32 21.51 -51.45
C ALA A 38 1.95 22.20 -52.64
N LYS A 39 1.59 21.73 -53.84
CA LYS A 39 1.81 22.49 -55.06
C LYS A 39 0.93 23.74 -54.96
N THR A 40 1.58 24.89 -54.91
CA THR A 40 0.98 26.22 -54.77
C THR A 40 -0.25 26.42 -55.65
N GLU A 41 -1.36 26.85 -55.05
CA GLU A 41 -2.37 27.66 -55.74
C GLU A 41 -3.09 28.57 -54.72
N ASP A 42 -3.06 29.87 -54.98
CA ASP A 42 -3.66 30.91 -54.15
C ASP A 42 -5.21 30.85 -54.18
N THR A 43 -5.86 31.22 -53.09
CA THR A 43 -6.76 32.42 -53.08
C THR A 43 -7.22 32.80 -51.67
N VAL A 44 -7.16 34.11 -51.39
CA VAL A 44 -7.56 34.76 -50.12
C VAL A 44 -9.01 35.21 -50.17
N THR A 45 -9.76 35.14 -49.06
CA THR A 45 -10.86 36.09 -48.71
C THR A 45 -11.17 36.09 -47.18
N THR A 46 -10.54 37.04 -46.47
CA THR A 46 -11.11 37.98 -45.45
C THR A 46 -12.65 37.95 -45.26
N GLU A 47 -13.34 38.13 -44.11
CA GLU A 47 -13.11 38.56 -42.70
C GLU A 47 -14.56 38.68 -42.05
N PRO A 48 -14.89 39.38 -40.92
CA PRO A 48 -14.88 38.90 -39.52
C PRO A 48 -16.20 39.22 -38.70
N ILE A 49 -16.11 39.34 -37.34
CA ILE A 49 -17.05 40.04 -36.37
C ILE A 49 -18.30 39.22 -35.90
N LYS A 50 -18.87 39.24 -34.66
CA LYS A 50 -18.75 39.96 -33.34
C LYS A 50 -19.10 38.97 -32.19
N VAL A 51 -18.50 38.95 -30.97
CA VAL A 51 -18.85 39.66 -29.70
C VAL A 51 -20.39 39.80 -29.48
N GLU A 52 -21.01 39.51 -28.31
CA GLU A 52 -20.92 40.27 -27.04
C GLU A 52 -21.89 39.77 -25.94
N ALA A 53 -21.56 39.99 -24.64
CA ALA A 53 -22.44 40.01 -23.44
C ALA A 53 -23.22 38.71 -23.05
N GLU A 54 -23.76 38.48 -21.83
CA GLU A 54 -24.40 39.42 -20.89
C GLU A 54 -24.43 38.93 -19.39
N ILE A 55 -24.62 39.90 -18.46
CA ILE A 55 -24.71 39.93 -16.97
C ILE A 55 -25.42 38.76 -16.22
N VAL A 56 -24.95 38.29 -15.04
CA VAL A 56 -25.09 38.78 -13.62
C VAL A 56 -26.51 38.71 -13.03
N GLU A 57 -26.68 37.92 -11.94
CA GLU A 57 -27.22 38.26 -10.58
C GLU A 57 -27.16 36.96 -9.70
N THR A 58 -26.80 36.89 -8.41
CA THR A 58 -26.92 37.72 -7.18
C THR A 58 -28.13 37.36 -6.29
N SER A 59 -27.89 36.67 -5.17
CA SER A 59 -28.66 36.67 -3.90
C SER A 59 -27.91 35.78 -2.88
N THR A 60 -27.42 36.19 -1.69
CA THR A 60 -27.96 36.98 -0.56
C THR A 60 -28.79 36.15 0.45
N SER A 61 -28.13 35.76 1.56
CA SER A 61 -28.49 35.82 3.01
C SER A 61 -29.97 35.82 3.51
N PRO A 62 -30.29 35.56 4.81
CA PRO A 62 -29.42 35.39 6.00
C PRO A 62 -29.82 34.29 7.04
N LEU A 63 -29.07 34.26 8.16
CA LEU A 63 -29.33 33.55 9.43
C LEU A 63 -30.40 34.25 10.31
N PRO A 64 -31.13 33.52 11.19
CA PRO A 64 -31.00 33.67 12.69
C PRO A 64 -31.26 32.35 13.49
N THR A 65 -31.28 32.24 14.85
CA THR A 65 -30.46 32.77 16.00
C THR A 65 -30.92 32.10 17.33
N GLU A 66 -30.00 31.72 18.24
CA GLU A 66 -30.20 31.33 19.68
C GLU A 66 -31.12 30.10 20.01
N THR A 67 -31.21 29.52 21.23
CA THR A 67 -30.69 29.83 22.60
C THR A 67 -30.40 28.53 23.40
N ALA A 68 -29.61 28.60 24.49
CA ALA A 68 -29.56 27.59 25.58
C ALA A 68 -30.48 27.99 26.76
N PRO A 69 -30.83 27.07 27.70
CA PRO A 69 -30.07 26.98 28.97
C PRO A 69 -29.85 25.53 29.50
N VAL A 70 -28.82 25.18 30.30
CA VAL A 70 -28.68 25.27 31.80
C VAL A 70 -29.88 24.61 32.55
N VAL A 71 -29.78 23.71 33.58
CA VAL A 71 -28.98 23.75 34.83
C VAL A 71 -28.82 22.38 35.57
N THR A 72 -27.74 22.26 36.38
CA THR A 72 -27.54 21.55 37.70
C THR A 72 -27.50 20.01 37.91
N ALA A 73 -26.40 19.59 38.57
CA ALA A 73 -26.25 18.72 39.77
C ALA A 73 -26.78 17.25 39.76
N THR A 74 -26.23 16.28 40.50
CA THR A 74 -25.46 16.32 41.77
C THR A 74 -24.44 15.15 41.85
N ALA A 75 -23.55 15.16 42.85
CA ALA A 75 -22.38 14.27 42.96
C ALA A 75 -22.65 12.98 43.82
N PRO A 76 -21.65 12.30 44.46
CA PRO A 76 -21.43 10.87 44.22
C PRO A 76 -21.81 9.94 45.40
N SER A 77 -22.25 8.72 45.09
CA SER A 77 -22.47 7.68 46.11
C SER A 77 -21.23 6.80 46.31
N THR A 78 -20.54 7.03 47.42
CA THR A 78 -19.50 6.13 47.97
C THR A 78 -20.14 4.96 48.72
N VAL A 79 -19.63 3.74 48.54
CA VAL A 79 -19.79 2.66 49.53
C VAL A 79 -18.45 1.93 49.69
N PRO A 80 -17.80 1.96 50.86
CA PRO A 80 -16.55 1.25 51.09
C PRO A 80 -16.78 -0.23 51.49
N PHE A 81 -15.80 -1.04 51.10
CA PHE A 81 -15.26 -2.29 51.68
C PHE A 81 -15.91 -2.92 52.95
N PRO A 82 -15.78 -4.25 53.08
CA PRO A 82 -14.65 -4.67 53.91
C PRO A 82 -13.65 -5.63 53.24
N GLU A 83 -12.42 -5.47 53.72
CA GLU A 83 -11.22 -6.20 53.40
C GLU A 83 -11.30 -7.62 53.97
N GLY A 84 -11.07 -8.65 53.13
CA GLY A 84 -10.90 -10.04 53.58
C GLY A 84 -9.54 -10.25 54.27
N GLN A 85 -9.31 -9.57 55.39
CA GLN A 85 -8.01 -9.58 56.07
C GLN A 85 -7.87 -10.81 57.00
N ALA A 86 -6.76 -11.53 56.84
CA ALA A 86 -6.14 -12.42 57.82
C ALA A 86 -6.97 -13.58 58.42
N ALA A 87 -7.10 -14.67 57.66
CA ALA A 87 -7.17 -16.03 58.24
C ALA A 87 -5.76 -16.65 58.44
N MET A 88 -4.86 -15.93 59.14
CA MET A 88 -3.55 -16.44 59.56
C MET A 88 -3.38 -16.42 61.08
N ALA A 89 -4.23 -17.15 61.79
CA ALA A 89 -4.12 -17.33 63.24
C ALA A 89 -4.74 -18.65 63.73
N ASN A 90 -4.15 -19.79 63.37
CA ASN A 90 -4.24 -21.01 64.20
C ASN A 90 -3.09 -21.99 63.92
N LEU A 91 -1.88 -21.61 64.33
CA LEU A 91 -0.77 -22.52 64.52
C LEU A 91 -0.36 -22.49 65.99
N ALA A 92 -0.97 -23.38 66.77
CA ALA A 92 -0.53 -23.71 68.13
C ALA A 92 0.99 -24.00 68.14
N PRO A 93 1.71 -23.73 69.25
CA PRO A 93 3.17 -23.80 69.29
C PRO A 93 3.65 -25.22 68.99
N LYS A 94 4.11 -25.45 67.75
CA LYS A 94 4.70 -26.72 67.34
C LYS A 94 5.94 -26.96 68.20
N LYS A 95 5.99 -28.13 68.86
CA LYS A 95 7.15 -28.62 69.63
C LYS A 95 8.45 -28.29 68.88
N PRO A 96 9.51 -27.81 69.59
CA PRO A 96 10.75 -27.39 68.94
C PRO A 96 11.32 -28.53 68.09
N MET A 97 11.18 -28.38 66.78
CA MET A 97 11.55 -29.41 65.82
C MET A 97 13.07 -29.55 65.77
N ASP A 98 13.56 -30.79 65.91
CA ASP A 98 14.98 -31.15 65.94
C ASP A 98 15.78 -30.39 64.86
N PRO A 99 16.91 -29.73 65.20
CA PRO A 99 17.70 -28.94 64.25
C PRO A 99 18.19 -29.75 63.04
N LYS A 100 18.43 -31.07 63.17
CA LYS A 100 18.75 -31.95 62.03
C LYS A 100 17.55 -32.15 61.10
N LYS A 101 16.34 -32.26 61.64
CA LYS A 101 15.09 -32.35 60.85
C LYS A 101 14.77 -31.01 60.18
N LYS A 102 14.95 -29.87 60.87
CA LYS A 102 14.82 -28.53 60.28
C LYS A 102 15.76 -28.31 59.09
N LYS A 103 17.05 -28.68 59.21
CA LYS A 103 18.01 -28.57 58.09
C LYS A 103 17.61 -29.43 56.88
N ARG A 104 17.16 -30.68 57.09
CA ARG A 104 16.69 -31.55 55.99
C ARG A 104 15.43 -30.99 55.29
N ILE A 105 14.46 -30.48 56.05
CA ILE A 105 13.24 -29.87 55.50
C ILE A 105 13.60 -28.59 54.72
N LEU A 106 14.48 -27.74 55.25
CA LEU A 106 14.90 -26.52 54.58
C LEU A 106 15.59 -26.82 53.24
N VAL A 107 16.52 -27.78 53.19
CA VAL A 107 17.18 -28.21 51.94
C VAL A 107 16.17 -28.82 50.95
N SER A 108 15.21 -29.61 51.44
CA SER A 108 14.15 -30.19 50.60
C SER A 108 13.26 -29.10 49.99
N VAL A 109 12.80 -28.12 50.77
CA VAL A 109 12.00 -26.98 50.28
C VAL A 109 12.82 -26.14 49.29
N LEU A 110 14.09 -25.86 49.58
CA LEU A 110 14.96 -25.13 48.67
C LEU A 110 15.15 -25.87 47.33
N SER A 111 15.31 -27.20 47.36
CA SER A 111 15.42 -28.02 46.14
C SER A 111 14.13 -28.03 45.32
N ALA A 112 12.96 -28.04 45.96
CA ALA A 112 11.66 -27.95 45.28
C ALA A 112 11.47 -26.57 44.62
N VAL A 113 11.87 -25.49 45.31
CA VAL A 113 11.83 -24.12 44.77
C VAL A 113 12.77 -23.98 43.55
N VAL A 114 13.98 -24.54 43.59
CA VAL A 114 14.91 -24.56 42.45
C VAL A 114 14.33 -25.35 41.26
N LEU A 115 13.69 -26.49 41.50
CA LEU A 115 12.99 -27.26 40.46
C LEU A 115 11.85 -26.45 39.81
N VAL A 116 11.04 -25.74 40.60
CA VAL A 116 9.99 -24.86 40.09
C VAL A 116 10.58 -23.74 39.22
N PHE A 117 11.67 -23.09 39.65
CA PHE A 117 12.35 -22.08 38.84
C PHE A 117 12.94 -22.65 37.54
N LEU A 118 13.49 -23.88 37.55
CA LEU A 118 13.94 -24.56 36.32
C LEU A 118 12.77 -24.87 35.37
N CYS A 119 11.63 -25.33 35.88
CA CYS A 119 10.43 -25.56 35.07
C CYS A 119 9.90 -24.26 34.45
N ILE A 120 9.84 -23.17 35.24
CA ILE A 120 9.41 -21.85 34.76
C ILE A 120 10.42 -21.30 33.73
N GLY A 121 11.72 -21.38 34.01
CA GLY A 121 12.78 -20.93 33.09
C GLY A 121 12.79 -21.70 31.78
N GLY A 122 12.64 -23.03 31.83
CA GLY A 122 12.50 -23.89 30.65
C GLY A 122 11.26 -23.55 29.83
N PHE A 123 10.11 -23.36 30.49
CA PHE A 123 8.86 -22.94 29.84
C PHE A 123 8.97 -21.55 29.19
N MET A 124 9.54 -20.57 29.88
CA MET A 124 9.78 -19.23 29.32
C MET A 124 10.70 -19.28 28.10
N THR A 125 11.79 -20.05 28.18
CA THR A 125 12.73 -20.25 27.06
C THR A 125 12.03 -20.91 25.87
N TYR A 126 11.28 -21.98 26.10
CA TYR A 126 10.48 -22.66 25.07
C TYR A 126 9.45 -21.73 24.42
N ARG A 127 8.67 -20.97 25.21
CA ARG A 127 7.72 -19.99 24.68
C ARG A 127 8.42 -18.90 23.88
N TYR A 128 9.55 -18.40 24.34
CA TYR A 128 10.31 -17.35 23.67
C TYR A 128 10.86 -17.80 22.31
N VAL A 129 11.40 -19.03 22.23
CA VAL A 129 11.88 -19.62 20.96
C VAL A 129 10.74 -19.88 19.98
N THR A 130 9.64 -20.50 20.44
CA THR A 130 8.46 -20.78 19.59
C THR A 130 7.72 -19.52 19.16
N GLY A 131 7.74 -18.47 19.98
CA GLY A 131 7.18 -17.15 19.67
C GLY A 131 8.10 -16.23 18.87
N ASN A 132 9.34 -16.64 18.60
CA ASN A 132 10.25 -15.85 17.78
C ASN A 132 9.94 -16.01 16.29
N ILE A 133 9.22 -15.04 15.75
CA ILE A 133 8.88 -14.93 14.32
C ILE A 133 9.70 -13.86 13.57
N ASP A 134 10.86 -13.44 14.09
CA ASP A 134 11.78 -12.55 13.36
C ASP A 134 12.11 -13.12 11.98
N GLY A 135 12.13 -12.26 10.96
CA GLY A 135 12.39 -12.63 9.57
C GLY A 135 11.52 -11.89 8.55
N LYS A 136 11.64 -12.30 7.27
CA LYS A 136 10.75 -11.93 6.17
C LYS A 136 9.87 -13.13 5.83
N TRP A 137 8.56 -12.92 5.78
CA TRP A 137 7.55 -13.92 5.51
C TRP A 137 6.60 -13.41 4.41
N TYR A 138 5.99 -14.30 3.64
CA TYR A 138 5.15 -13.96 2.48
C TYR A 138 3.78 -14.63 2.59
N SER A 139 2.70 -13.94 2.24
CA SER A 139 1.35 -14.49 2.19
C SER A 139 0.89 -14.67 0.75
N SER A 140 1.00 -15.88 0.22
CA SER A 140 0.59 -16.17 -1.16
C SER A 140 -0.93 -16.05 -1.39
N SER A 141 -1.75 -16.10 -0.33
CA SER A 141 -3.19 -15.87 -0.44
C SER A 141 -3.49 -14.37 -0.59
N LEU A 142 -2.96 -13.53 0.30
CA LEU A 142 -3.14 -12.08 0.19
C LEU A 142 -2.41 -11.50 -1.02
N GLY A 143 -1.29 -12.09 -1.46
CA GLY A 143 -0.62 -11.74 -2.71
C GLY A 143 -1.49 -11.96 -3.94
N ARG A 144 -2.23 -13.07 -3.99
CA ARG A 144 -3.22 -13.33 -5.05
C ARG A 144 -4.41 -12.38 -4.97
N GLU A 145 -4.97 -12.15 -3.78
CA GLU A 145 -6.08 -11.19 -3.62
C GLU A 145 -5.66 -9.77 -4.04
N TYR A 146 -4.45 -9.33 -3.68
CA TYR A 146 -3.91 -8.04 -4.09
C TYR A 146 -3.66 -7.96 -5.61
N SER A 147 -3.07 -8.98 -6.22
CA SER A 147 -2.94 -9.08 -7.69
C SER A 147 -4.31 -9.06 -8.39
N SER A 148 -5.33 -9.75 -7.83
CA SER A 148 -6.69 -9.73 -8.35
C SER A 148 -7.33 -8.35 -8.29
N SER A 149 -7.24 -7.67 -7.15
CA SER A 149 -7.80 -6.32 -6.99
C SER A 149 -7.12 -5.30 -7.91
N MET A 150 -5.80 -5.43 -8.14
CA MET A 150 -5.08 -4.57 -9.07
C MET A 150 -5.52 -4.83 -10.52
N SER A 151 -5.68 -6.09 -10.94
CA SER A 151 -6.28 -6.46 -12.24
C SER A 151 -7.70 -5.91 -12.41
N GLU A 152 -8.55 -6.06 -11.39
CA GLU A 152 -9.93 -5.59 -11.42
C GLU A 152 -10.05 -4.05 -11.42
N SER A 153 -9.02 -3.33 -10.96
CA SER A 153 -8.94 -1.87 -11.07
C SER A 153 -8.54 -1.35 -12.45
N LEU A 154 -7.99 -2.21 -13.32
CA LEU A 154 -7.59 -1.85 -14.70
C LEU A 154 -8.78 -2.07 -15.64
N THR A 155 -9.71 -1.11 -15.64
CA THR A 155 -11.00 -1.21 -16.34
C THR A 155 -10.88 -1.03 -17.86
N ASP A 156 -10.13 -0.01 -18.28
CA ASP A 156 -10.06 0.48 -19.65
C ASP A 156 -8.98 -0.23 -20.48
N LEU A 157 -9.09 -0.20 -21.81
CA LEU A 157 -8.21 -0.95 -22.72
C LEU A 157 -6.73 -0.60 -22.52
N ASP A 158 -6.37 0.68 -22.47
CA ASP A 158 -4.99 1.13 -22.25
C ASP A 158 -4.45 0.67 -20.89
N SER A 159 -5.31 0.66 -19.87
CA SER A 159 -4.95 0.18 -18.53
C SER A 159 -4.71 -1.33 -18.49
N LYS A 160 -5.47 -2.11 -19.28
CA LYS A 160 -5.29 -3.56 -19.43
C LYS A 160 -4.03 -3.94 -20.20
N GLU A 161 -3.60 -3.13 -21.17
CA GLU A 161 -2.29 -3.34 -21.81
C GLU A 161 -1.12 -3.25 -20.82
N LEU A 162 -1.31 -2.60 -19.66
CA LEU A 162 -0.30 -2.50 -18.62
C LEU A 162 -0.18 -3.76 -17.75
N GLU A 163 -1.19 -4.64 -17.71
CA GLU A 163 -1.23 -5.83 -16.84
C GLU A 163 0.06 -6.67 -16.94
N LYS A 164 0.52 -6.94 -18.16
CA LYS A 164 1.74 -7.71 -18.46
C LYS A 164 3.06 -7.11 -17.94
N TYR A 165 3.06 -5.85 -17.53
CA TYR A 165 4.24 -5.19 -16.95
C TYR A 165 4.24 -5.23 -15.41
N PHE A 166 3.12 -5.56 -14.76
CA PHE A 166 3.10 -5.79 -13.31
C PHE A 166 3.56 -7.21 -12.98
N LYS A 167 4.58 -7.33 -12.12
CA LYS A 167 5.24 -8.60 -11.78
C LYS A 167 5.58 -8.71 -10.30
N ASP A 168 5.94 -9.92 -9.87
CA ASP A 168 6.46 -10.24 -8.55
C ASP A 168 5.54 -9.81 -7.40
N THR A 169 4.23 -9.93 -7.58
CA THR A 169 3.26 -9.45 -6.58
C THR A 169 3.46 -10.19 -5.25
N ALA A 170 3.56 -9.43 -4.16
CA ALA A 170 3.93 -9.98 -2.86
C ALA A 170 3.28 -9.25 -1.68
N VAL A 171 2.58 -9.99 -0.82
CA VAL A 171 2.25 -9.52 0.53
C VAL A 171 3.29 -10.04 1.51
N THR A 172 4.15 -9.15 1.99
CA THR A 172 5.30 -9.44 2.86
C THR A 172 5.03 -8.98 4.30
N MET A 173 5.25 -9.87 5.28
CA MET A 173 5.42 -9.51 6.68
C MET A 173 6.91 -9.52 7.05
N LYS A 174 7.45 -8.37 7.48
CA LYS A 174 8.81 -8.24 8.03
C LYS A 174 8.73 -8.00 9.55
N VAL A 175 9.37 -8.88 10.33
CA VAL A 175 9.41 -8.80 11.79
C VAL A 175 10.85 -8.63 12.27
N LYS A 176 11.07 -7.67 13.18
CA LYS A 176 12.35 -7.42 13.85
C LYS A 176 12.10 -7.05 15.32
N GLY A 177 12.51 -7.92 16.24
CA GLY A 177 12.34 -7.70 17.67
C GLY A 177 10.87 -7.86 18.08
N SER A 178 10.27 -6.75 18.53
CA SER A 178 8.84 -6.64 18.82
C SER A 178 8.04 -5.92 17.72
N ASN A 179 8.66 -5.50 16.61
CA ASN A 179 7.98 -4.76 15.55
C ASN A 179 7.70 -5.65 14.34
N ALA A 180 6.44 -5.68 13.90
CA ALA A 180 6.01 -6.26 12.64
C ALA A 180 5.49 -5.16 11.70
N LYS A 181 5.81 -5.27 10.41
CA LYS A 181 5.19 -4.49 9.33
C LYS A 181 4.75 -5.45 8.25
N VAL A 182 3.50 -5.32 7.80
CA VAL A 182 2.98 -6.02 6.63
C VAL A 182 2.80 -5.01 5.49
N THR A 183 3.35 -5.35 4.34
CA THR A 183 3.34 -4.53 3.12
C THR A 183 2.84 -5.36 1.95
N ALA A 184 2.12 -4.74 1.03
CA ALA A 184 1.95 -5.28 -0.31
C ALA A 184 2.95 -4.57 -1.24
N SER A 185 3.54 -5.29 -2.18
CA SER A 185 4.33 -4.71 -3.26
C SER A 185 4.11 -5.42 -4.58
N TYR A 186 4.42 -4.71 -5.66
CA TYR A 186 4.55 -5.20 -7.03
C TYR A 186 5.79 -4.54 -7.65
N THR A 187 6.32 -5.15 -8.70
CA THR A 187 7.39 -4.59 -9.53
C THR A 187 6.84 -4.23 -10.90
N PHE A 188 7.09 -3.01 -11.39
CA PHE A 188 6.79 -2.65 -12.77
C PHE A 188 7.99 -2.95 -13.68
N ASP A 189 7.82 -3.79 -14.70
CA ASP A 189 8.84 -4.14 -15.68
C ASP A 189 9.07 -2.99 -16.67
N LYS A 190 9.77 -1.96 -16.18
CA LYS A 190 10.19 -0.79 -16.97
C LYS A 190 10.85 -1.22 -18.26
N LYS A 191 11.77 -2.19 -18.23
CA LYS A 191 12.55 -2.59 -19.40
C LYS A 191 11.66 -3.10 -20.53
N THR A 192 10.68 -3.94 -20.22
CA THR A 192 9.76 -4.48 -21.23
C THR A 192 8.72 -3.44 -21.64
N TYR A 193 8.21 -2.60 -20.72
CA TYR A 193 7.34 -1.47 -21.08
C TYR A 193 8.01 -0.52 -22.06
N ILE A 194 9.23 -0.06 -21.72
CA ILE A 194 10.02 0.88 -22.51
C ILE A 194 10.37 0.27 -23.87
N LYS A 195 10.71 -1.03 -23.94
CA LYS A 195 10.94 -1.75 -25.21
C LYS A 195 9.69 -1.79 -26.08
N ASP A 196 8.55 -2.22 -25.52
CA ASP A 196 7.30 -2.33 -26.27
C ASP A 196 6.80 -0.95 -26.73
N TYR A 197 6.96 0.08 -25.89
CA TYR A 197 6.74 1.46 -26.27
C TYR A 197 7.63 1.82 -27.47
N ARG A 198 8.94 1.52 -27.40
CA ARG A 198 9.87 1.73 -28.52
C ARG A 198 9.44 1.07 -29.81
N GLU A 199 9.04 -0.19 -29.77
CA GLU A 199 8.55 -0.90 -30.96
C GLU A 199 7.23 -0.30 -31.49
N ARG A 200 6.29 0.10 -30.62
CA ARG A 200 5.03 0.75 -31.03
C ARG A 200 5.28 2.06 -31.76
N VAL A 201 6.06 2.97 -31.18
CA VAL A 201 6.27 4.28 -31.79
C VAL A 201 7.21 4.18 -33.00
N GLN A 202 8.22 3.28 -32.99
CA GLN A 202 8.99 2.99 -34.21
C GLN A 202 8.11 2.47 -35.35
N LYS A 203 7.08 1.68 -35.06
CA LYS A 203 6.09 1.25 -36.06
C LYS A 203 5.22 2.42 -36.55
N SER A 204 4.82 3.34 -35.68
CA SER A 204 4.20 4.60 -36.10
C SER A 204 5.15 5.44 -36.96
N PHE A 205 6.45 5.45 -36.65
CA PHE A 205 7.47 6.13 -37.46
C PHE A 205 7.76 5.43 -38.79
N SER A 206 7.58 4.12 -38.94
CA SER A 206 7.68 3.51 -40.28
C SER A 206 6.47 3.84 -41.15
N ALA A 207 5.33 4.20 -40.56
CA ALA A 207 4.15 4.69 -41.28
C ALA A 207 4.15 6.22 -41.53
N PHE A 208 4.80 7.01 -40.67
CA PHE A 208 4.68 8.48 -40.63
C PHE A 208 6.02 9.21 -40.41
N GLY A 209 7.18 8.55 -40.57
CA GLY A 209 8.48 9.05 -40.11
C GLY A 209 8.92 10.37 -40.74
N ASP A 210 8.66 10.56 -42.04
CA ASP A 210 8.95 11.83 -42.73
C ASP A 210 8.15 13.01 -42.15
N LEU A 211 6.91 12.74 -41.72
CA LEU A 211 6.01 13.71 -41.09
C LEU A 211 6.58 14.18 -39.74
N PHE A 212 7.07 13.24 -38.92
CA PHE A 212 7.69 13.52 -37.63
C PHE A 212 9.06 14.21 -37.76
N LYS A 213 9.92 13.71 -38.65
CA LYS A 213 11.26 14.27 -38.87
C LYS A 213 11.21 15.72 -39.36
N ALA A 214 10.22 16.07 -40.17
CA ALA A 214 9.98 17.44 -40.62
C ALA A 214 9.58 18.42 -39.51
N PHE A 215 9.12 17.96 -38.34
CA PHE A 215 8.62 18.82 -37.25
C PHE A 215 9.54 18.86 -36.02
N TYR A 216 10.15 17.72 -35.66
CA TYR A 216 11.03 17.62 -34.48
C TYR A 216 12.52 17.68 -34.83
N GLY A 217 12.89 17.60 -36.12
CA GLY A 217 14.30 17.62 -36.57
C GLY A 217 15.15 16.57 -35.85
N ASP A 218 16.39 16.89 -35.53
CA ASP A 218 17.29 15.98 -34.79
C ASP A 218 16.90 15.85 -33.30
N SER A 219 16.07 16.75 -32.76
CA SER A 219 15.56 16.64 -31.37
C SER A 219 14.61 15.45 -31.19
N PHE A 220 14.12 14.90 -32.30
CA PHE A 220 13.31 13.70 -32.38
C PHE A 220 13.98 12.47 -31.78
N GLU A 221 15.27 12.23 -32.07
CA GLU A 221 16.01 11.08 -31.54
C GLU A 221 16.20 11.19 -30.02
N ASN A 222 16.34 12.42 -29.50
CA ASN A 222 16.41 12.68 -28.06
C ASN A 222 15.07 12.49 -27.33
N TYR A 223 13.94 12.84 -27.97
CA TYR A 223 12.60 12.56 -27.45
C TYR A 223 12.35 11.05 -27.32
N TYR A 224 13.08 10.24 -28.10
CA TYR A 224 12.94 8.79 -28.15
C TYR A 224 14.03 7.99 -27.43
N SER A 225 14.93 8.69 -26.73
CA SER A 225 16.05 8.05 -26.03
C SER A 225 15.58 7.15 -24.88
N GLU A 226 16.36 6.11 -24.59
CA GLU A 226 16.08 5.20 -23.46
C GLU A 226 16.07 5.92 -22.12
N GLU A 227 16.97 6.88 -21.93
CA GLU A 227 17.10 7.69 -20.74
C GLU A 227 15.92 8.65 -20.55
N THR A 228 15.43 9.28 -21.63
CA THR A 228 14.26 10.18 -21.58
C THR A 228 13.00 9.42 -21.18
N ILE A 229 12.72 8.30 -21.86
CA ILE A 229 11.50 7.50 -21.61
C ILE A 229 11.56 6.83 -20.23
N GLU A 230 12.73 6.34 -19.79
CA GLU A 230 12.87 5.79 -18.42
C GLU A 230 12.65 6.87 -17.36
N LYS A 231 13.20 8.07 -17.56
CA LYS A 231 13.02 9.18 -16.62
C LYS A 231 11.56 9.63 -16.52
N GLU A 232 10.87 9.83 -17.65
CA GLU A 232 9.45 10.23 -17.65
C GLU A 232 8.56 9.15 -17.01
N LEU A 233 8.85 7.87 -17.27
CA LEU A 233 8.18 6.73 -16.62
C LEU A 233 8.42 6.72 -15.11
N ASP A 234 9.65 6.93 -14.66
CA ASP A 234 10.00 6.99 -13.23
C ASP A 234 9.33 8.17 -12.53
N GLU A 235 9.28 9.35 -13.16
CA GLU A 235 8.58 10.53 -12.64
C GLU A 235 7.06 10.27 -12.53
N ALA A 236 6.45 9.63 -13.53
CA ALA A 236 5.04 9.27 -13.52
C ALA A 236 4.71 8.22 -12.43
N LEU A 237 5.53 7.16 -12.32
CA LEU A 237 5.37 6.12 -11.30
C LEU A 237 5.61 6.67 -9.88
N GLU A 238 6.61 7.53 -9.68
CA GLU A 238 6.87 8.16 -8.39
C GLU A 238 5.72 9.11 -7.99
N LYS A 239 5.17 9.88 -8.94
CA LYS A 239 4.00 10.73 -8.71
C LYS A 239 2.77 9.89 -8.35
N ALA A 240 2.45 8.86 -9.13
CA ALA A 240 1.32 7.96 -8.83
C ALA A 240 1.46 7.28 -7.46
N ALA A 241 2.67 6.85 -7.09
CA ALA A 241 2.95 6.29 -5.77
C ALA A 241 2.76 7.32 -4.64
N LYS A 242 3.25 8.56 -4.81
CA LYS A 242 3.06 9.67 -3.85
C LYS A 242 1.58 10.00 -3.64
N ASP A 243 0.84 10.15 -4.73
CA ASP A 243 -0.58 10.51 -4.72
C ASP A 243 -1.43 9.44 -3.97
N ASN A 244 -1.00 8.17 -3.99
CA ASN A 244 -1.64 7.05 -3.29
C ASN A 244 -1.00 6.69 -1.92
N GLY A 245 -0.11 7.53 -1.38
CA GLY A 245 0.55 7.28 -0.08
C GLY A 245 1.50 6.08 -0.05
N GLN A 246 1.91 5.61 -1.23
CA GLN A 246 2.79 4.45 -1.44
C GLN A 246 4.27 4.88 -1.47
N LYS A 247 5.17 3.93 -1.68
CA LYS A 247 6.60 4.16 -1.89
C LYS A 247 7.03 3.53 -3.20
N TYR A 248 7.82 4.26 -3.98
CA TYR A 248 8.41 3.78 -5.22
C TYR A 248 9.94 3.71 -5.09
N ASP A 249 10.55 2.69 -5.67
CA ASP A 249 12.00 2.58 -5.86
C ASP A 249 12.32 2.53 -7.36
N SER A 250 12.84 3.63 -7.90
CA SER A 250 13.15 3.78 -9.33
C SER A 250 14.23 2.81 -9.83
N LYS A 251 15.06 2.24 -8.94
CA LYS A 251 16.12 1.31 -9.36
C LYS A 251 15.59 -0.10 -9.60
N THR A 252 14.53 -0.48 -8.91
CA THR A 252 13.92 -1.81 -9.01
C THR A 252 12.60 -1.81 -9.76
N GLY A 253 11.92 -0.66 -9.83
CA GLY A 253 10.52 -0.58 -10.24
C GLY A 253 9.55 -1.07 -9.16
N GLU A 254 10.01 -1.37 -7.94
CA GLU A 254 9.16 -1.86 -6.85
C GLU A 254 8.32 -0.72 -6.27
N THR A 255 7.00 -0.90 -6.29
CA THR A 255 6.05 -0.06 -5.55
C THR A 255 5.58 -0.81 -4.30
N THR A 256 5.62 -0.16 -3.15
CA THR A 256 5.29 -0.75 -1.83
C THR A 256 4.27 0.09 -1.09
N THR A 257 3.14 -0.51 -0.71
CA THR A 257 2.19 0.04 0.26
C THR A 257 2.27 -0.67 1.60
N THR A 258 2.05 0.05 2.71
CA THR A 258 1.96 -0.58 4.04
C THR A 258 0.51 -0.93 4.33
N LEU A 259 0.22 -2.22 4.51
CA LEU A 259 -1.12 -2.71 4.86
C LEU A 259 -1.40 -2.49 6.35
N PHE A 260 -0.52 -2.98 7.23
CA PHE A 260 -0.62 -2.74 8.67
C PHE A 260 0.71 -2.86 9.39
N LYS A 261 0.76 -2.39 10.63
CA LYS A 261 1.88 -2.54 11.57
C LYS A 261 1.38 -3.19 12.85
N GLY A 262 2.24 -3.95 13.51
CA GLY A 262 1.91 -4.63 14.76
C GLY A 262 3.06 -4.72 15.75
N LYS A 263 2.73 -4.98 17.01
CA LYS A 263 3.66 -5.27 18.10
C LYS A 263 3.58 -6.74 18.48
N VAL A 264 4.68 -7.47 18.37
CA VAL A 264 4.76 -8.92 18.63
C VAL A 264 5.22 -9.17 20.06
N SER A 265 4.44 -9.96 20.81
CA SER A 265 4.80 -10.52 22.10
C SER A 265 5.26 -11.97 21.93
N ARG A 266 6.58 -12.19 22.03
CA ARG A 266 7.19 -13.53 21.89
C ARG A 266 6.79 -14.47 23.01
N LEU A 267 6.64 -13.97 24.24
CA LEU A 267 6.22 -14.79 25.38
C LEU A 267 4.70 -15.07 25.33
N GLY A 268 3.90 -14.07 24.93
CA GLY A 268 2.45 -14.17 24.87
C GLY A 268 1.88 -14.86 23.62
N HIS A 269 2.71 -15.11 22.59
CA HIS A 269 2.26 -15.64 21.28
C HIS A 269 1.13 -14.81 20.66
N LYS A 270 1.29 -13.48 20.70
CA LYS A 270 0.31 -12.49 20.21
C LYS A 270 0.98 -11.40 19.38
N MET A 271 0.20 -10.79 18.49
CA MET A 271 0.52 -9.55 17.80
C MET A 271 -0.62 -8.54 18.00
N THR A 272 -0.35 -7.40 18.60
CA THR A 272 -1.31 -6.29 18.68
C THR A 272 -1.16 -5.40 17.44
N VAL A 273 -2.23 -5.21 16.67
CA VAL A 273 -2.23 -4.33 15.48
C VAL A 273 -2.19 -2.87 15.94
N THR A 274 -1.21 -2.09 15.48
CA THR A 274 -0.98 -0.70 15.93
C THR A 274 -1.42 0.36 14.91
N SER A 275 -1.43 0.02 13.62
CA SER A 275 -1.98 0.85 12.54
C SER A 275 -2.43 -0.02 11.40
N VAL A 276 -3.55 0.32 10.75
CA VAL A 276 -4.05 -0.31 9.52
C VAL A 276 -4.21 0.81 8.50
N ASN A 277 -3.77 0.58 7.26
CA ASN A 277 -4.08 1.42 6.13
C ASN A 277 -5.48 1.03 5.63
N LYS A 278 -6.39 1.99 5.49
CA LYS A 278 -7.76 1.76 5.04
C LYS A 278 -7.95 1.97 3.54
N ASP A 279 -6.96 2.57 2.90
CA ASP A 279 -7.02 2.98 1.49
C ASP A 279 -6.61 1.82 0.56
N VAL A 280 -6.28 0.65 1.14
CA VAL A 280 -5.97 -0.59 0.44
C VAL A 280 -7.00 -1.65 0.85
N ASP A 281 -7.96 -1.91 -0.03
CA ASP A 281 -8.97 -2.93 0.20
C ASP A 281 -8.46 -4.31 -0.25
N ILE A 282 -8.50 -5.28 0.66
CA ILE A 282 -8.13 -6.68 0.43
C ILE A 282 -9.05 -7.51 1.32
N ASP A 283 -9.96 -8.29 0.73
CA ASP A 283 -11.00 -9.06 1.44
C ASP A 283 -10.47 -9.96 2.57
N GLY A 284 -9.29 -10.57 2.39
CA GLY A 284 -8.64 -11.40 3.40
C GLY A 284 -8.01 -10.61 4.54
N LEU A 285 -7.87 -9.29 4.42
CA LEU A 285 -7.23 -8.38 5.38
C LEU A 285 -8.21 -7.77 6.39
N ASN A 286 -9.07 -8.59 6.99
CA ASN A 286 -10.00 -8.14 8.02
C ASN A 286 -9.30 -7.94 9.38
N VAL A 287 -8.44 -6.91 9.47
CA VAL A 287 -7.71 -6.52 10.70
C VAL A 287 -8.05 -5.10 11.15
N LYS A 288 -8.11 -4.88 12.46
CA LYS A 288 -8.47 -3.57 13.06
C LYS A 288 -7.37 -3.05 13.98
N LYS A 289 -7.18 -1.73 14.01
CA LYS A 289 -6.27 -1.10 14.98
C LYS A 289 -6.70 -1.45 16.42
N GLY A 290 -5.74 -1.90 17.23
CA GLY A 290 -5.97 -2.37 18.60
C GLY A 290 -6.28 -3.87 18.72
N GLN A 291 -6.57 -4.57 17.62
CA GLN A 291 -6.88 -6.00 17.64
C GLN A 291 -5.65 -6.82 18.07
N GLU A 292 -5.87 -7.80 18.96
CA GLU A 292 -4.88 -8.83 19.24
C GLU A 292 -5.10 -10.04 18.31
N LEU A 293 -4.06 -10.41 17.57
CA LEU A 293 -4.00 -11.60 16.74
C LEU A 293 -3.16 -12.66 17.46
N LYS A 294 -3.65 -13.89 17.53
CA LYS A 294 -2.86 -15.04 18.00
C LYS A 294 -1.79 -15.37 16.96
N VAL A 295 -0.54 -15.45 17.39
CA VAL A 295 0.61 -15.80 16.55
C VAL A 295 0.93 -17.27 16.75
N THR A 296 0.79 -18.07 15.70
CA THR A 296 1.21 -19.48 15.71
C THR A 296 2.34 -19.69 14.71
N LYS A 297 3.53 -20.09 15.17
CA LYS A 297 4.64 -20.50 14.31
C LYS A 297 4.72 -22.02 14.27
N LYS A 298 4.73 -22.60 13.07
CA LYS A 298 5.02 -24.01 12.83
C LYS A 298 5.97 -24.12 11.64
N ASP A 299 7.18 -24.61 11.90
CA ASP A 299 8.24 -24.77 10.90
C ASP A 299 8.50 -23.49 10.09
N LYS A 300 8.27 -23.54 8.77
CA LYS A 300 8.42 -22.43 7.81
C LYS A 300 7.11 -21.66 7.57
N LYS A 301 6.15 -21.75 8.48
CA LYS A 301 4.84 -21.07 8.42
C LYS A 301 4.54 -20.29 9.71
N VAL A 302 3.99 -19.09 9.55
CA VAL A 302 3.41 -18.27 10.61
C VAL A 302 1.94 -18.02 10.27
N THR A 303 1.05 -18.24 11.22
CA THR A 303 -0.37 -17.88 11.10
C THR A 303 -0.70 -16.77 12.10
N LEU A 304 -1.42 -15.75 11.64
CA LEU A 304 -2.08 -14.75 12.48
C LEU A 304 -3.58 -15.05 12.49
N SER A 305 -4.10 -15.48 13.64
CA SER A 305 -5.52 -15.84 13.83
C SER A 305 -6.24 -14.77 14.65
N GLY A 306 -7.43 -14.36 14.23
CA GLY A 306 -8.25 -13.37 14.94
C GLY A 306 -9.19 -13.99 16.00
N ASP A 307 -10.26 -13.27 16.32
CA ASP A 307 -11.32 -13.64 17.28
C ASP A 307 -12.39 -14.59 16.70
N GLY A 308 -12.07 -15.26 15.58
CA GLY A 308 -12.98 -16.16 14.85
C GLY A 308 -13.87 -15.47 13.81
N LYS A 309 -13.88 -14.13 13.71
CA LYS A 309 -14.64 -13.39 12.68
C LYS A 309 -13.82 -13.03 11.43
N SER A 310 -12.50 -12.99 11.55
CA SER A 310 -11.56 -12.74 10.46
C SER A 310 -10.92 -14.05 9.97
N LYS A 311 -10.71 -14.21 8.66
CA LYS A 311 -9.93 -15.33 8.09
C LYS A 311 -8.51 -15.33 8.68
N ASP A 312 -7.95 -16.53 8.88
CA ASP A 312 -6.57 -16.71 9.36
C ASP A 312 -5.56 -16.31 8.29
N ILE A 313 -4.69 -15.33 8.59
CA ILE A 313 -3.66 -14.90 7.65
C ILE A 313 -2.44 -15.81 7.78
N THR A 314 -2.18 -16.61 6.74
CA THR A 314 -1.00 -17.46 6.62
C THR A 314 0.14 -16.72 5.93
N PHE A 315 1.35 -16.84 6.49
CA PHE A 315 2.62 -16.47 5.86
C PHE A 315 3.60 -17.66 5.84
N SER A 316 4.45 -17.74 4.83
CA SER A 316 5.52 -18.75 4.68
C SER A 316 6.89 -18.09 4.42
N THR A 317 7.97 -18.85 4.37
CA THR A 317 9.32 -18.32 4.04
C THR A 317 9.58 -18.13 2.55
N LYS A 318 8.63 -18.47 1.66
CA LYS A 318 8.76 -18.36 0.20
C LYS A 318 7.61 -17.53 -0.36
N ASN A 319 7.86 -16.70 -1.37
CA ASN A 319 6.76 -16.15 -2.15
C ASN A 319 6.31 -17.23 -3.14
N ASP A 320 5.15 -17.85 -2.86
CA ASP A 320 4.48 -18.77 -3.79
C ASP A 320 3.20 -18.12 -4.34
N THR A 321 3.19 -16.79 -4.45
CA THR A 321 2.14 -16.04 -5.17
C THR A 321 2.22 -16.43 -6.64
N LYS A 322 1.05 -16.68 -7.23
CA LYS A 322 0.89 -16.77 -8.68
C LYS A 322 0.11 -15.52 -9.05
N ASP A 323 0.76 -14.61 -9.76
CA ASP A 323 0.12 -13.39 -10.22
C ASP A 323 -1.04 -13.76 -11.17
N LYS A 324 -2.08 -12.92 -11.21
CA LYS A 324 -3.27 -13.15 -12.04
C LYS A 324 -3.04 -12.76 -13.52
N PHE A 325 -2.02 -11.93 -13.74
CA PHE A 325 -1.55 -11.39 -15.02
C PHE A 325 -0.69 -12.40 -15.79
#